data_AF-A0A9X1IGV0-F1
#
_entry.id   AF-A0A9X1IGV0-F1
#
_cell.length_a   1.000
_cell.length_b   1.000
_cell.length_c   1.000
_cell.angle_alpha   90.00
_cell.angle_beta   90.00
_cell.angle_gamma   90.00
#
_symmetry.space_group_name_H-M   'P 1'
#
loop_
_entity.id
_entity.type
_entity.pdbx_description
1 polymer ?
#
loop_
_entity_poly.entity_id
_entity_poly.type
_entity_poly.pdbx_seq_one_letter_code
_entity_poly.pdbx_strand_id
1 'polypeptide(L)'
;MSAAAGKRSKAALKAFLAAEEDPATEVVVVDPRAAELRSLGAEDPAALQAIREVFAGTSLPDDQEKVRRILRTRSEIQREWGDARDSFLAIGRALISLEAELTKGEFARLRHGTERLFPFSDATATQLRQIARAVDGGRIPATACPGSYGTAYQITLLSEPQLRVARERGLIRPDVTRREIMQLRREVPADGAEAPPPGRLDRTRLREERARLGERRARLAEELAAVERRIAQIDELLSPVIEGEAETVG
;
A
#
# COMPACT_ATOMS: atom_id res chain seq x y z
N MET A 1 20.67 -42.64 79.80
CA MET A 1 21.06 -42.90 78.41
C MET A 1 20.71 -41.68 77.55
N SER A 2 21.72 -41.18 76.80
CA SER A 2 21.66 -40.34 75.60
C SER A 2 21.18 -38.88 75.72
N ALA A 3 21.68 -37.89 74.97
CA ALA A 3 23.01 -37.45 74.58
C ALA A 3 22.85 -36.05 73.94
N ALA A 4 23.80 -35.15 74.22
CA ALA A 4 24.31 -34.06 73.38
C ALA A 4 23.38 -33.33 72.35
N ALA A 5 23.02 -32.07 72.62
CA ALA A 5 22.71 -31.09 71.56
C ALA A 5 22.78 -29.64 72.11
N GLY A 6 23.94 -28.99 72.04
CA GLY A 6 24.11 -27.64 72.60
C GLY A 6 25.17 -26.73 71.98
N LYS A 7 25.65 -27.00 70.76
CA LYS A 7 26.76 -26.21 70.15
C LYS A 7 26.59 -25.82 68.67
N ARG A 8 25.43 -26.05 68.03
CA ARG A 8 25.25 -25.79 66.58
C ARG A 8 24.57 -24.46 66.21
N SER A 9 24.01 -23.68 67.14
CA SER A 9 23.23 -22.48 66.79
C SER A 9 24.04 -21.18 66.66
N LYS A 10 25.20 -21.05 67.31
CA LYS A 10 25.96 -19.78 67.32
C LYS A 10 26.89 -19.62 66.12
N ALA A 11 27.43 -20.73 65.60
CA ALA A 11 28.29 -20.73 64.40
C ALA A 11 27.49 -20.49 63.11
N ALA A 12 26.26 -21.02 63.03
CA ALA A 12 25.37 -20.81 61.88
C ALA A 12 24.86 -19.36 61.80
N LEU A 13 24.54 -18.73 62.94
CA LEU A 13 24.11 -17.33 62.95
C LEU A 13 25.25 -16.36 62.62
N LYS A 14 26.48 -16.67 63.05
CA LYS A 14 27.67 -15.88 62.70
C LYS A 14 28.05 -16.04 61.23
N ALA A 15 27.85 -17.22 60.63
CA ALA A 15 28.07 -17.44 59.20
C ALA A 15 27.01 -16.76 58.33
N PHE A 16 25.77 -16.64 58.81
CA PHE A 16 24.70 -15.91 58.10
C PHE A 16 24.90 -14.40 58.15
N LEU A 17 25.29 -13.85 59.32
CA LEU A 17 25.58 -12.41 59.47
C LEU A 17 26.89 -11.99 58.77
N ALA A 18 27.87 -12.89 58.62
CA ALA A 18 29.10 -12.62 57.89
C ALA A 18 28.95 -12.72 56.35
N ALA A 19 27.82 -13.23 55.86
CA ALA A 19 27.53 -13.30 54.42
C ALA A 19 26.82 -12.04 53.89
N GLU A 20 26.41 -11.12 54.78
CA GLU A 20 25.81 -9.82 54.41
C GLU A 20 26.83 -8.66 54.40
N GLU A 21 28.10 -8.92 54.73
CA GLU A 21 29.18 -7.93 54.68
C GLU A 21 30.19 -8.27 53.57
N ASP A 22 29.75 -8.19 52.32
CA ASP A 22 30.67 -8.04 51.18
C ASP A 22 30.50 -6.65 50.55
N PRO A 23 31.32 -5.65 50.94
CA PRO A 23 31.15 -4.26 50.53
C PRO A 23 31.82 -3.99 49.17
N ALA A 24 31.59 -4.83 48.17
CA ALA A 24 32.18 -4.62 46.85
C ALA A 24 31.47 -5.30 45.66
N THR A 25 30.24 -5.80 45.83
CA THR A 25 29.42 -6.09 44.65
C THR A 25 28.44 -4.93 44.48
N GLU A 26 28.88 -3.87 43.81
CA GLU A 26 27.95 -2.97 43.13
C GLU A 26 27.09 -3.87 42.23
N VAL A 27 25.90 -4.22 42.71
CA VAL A 27 24.84 -4.69 41.84
C VAL A 27 24.55 -3.48 40.98
N VAL A 28 25.24 -3.37 39.84
CA VAL A 28 24.90 -2.45 38.78
C VAL A 28 23.48 -2.84 38.41
N VAL A 29 22.50 -2.13 38.97
CA VAL A 29 21.10 -2.23 38.58
C VAL A 29 21.08 -1.69 37.15
N VAL A 30 21.35 -2.58 36.19
CA VAL A 30 21.23 -2.28 34.78
C VAL A 30 19.75 -2.02 34.58
N ASP A 31 19.39 -0.75 34.44
CA ASP A 31 18.01 -0.37 34.18
C ASP A 31 17.54 -1.12 32.93
N PRO A 32 16.59 -2.07 33.05
CA PRO A 32 16.12 -2.85 31.92
C PRO A 32 15.53 -1.93 30.83
N ARG A 33 15.06 -0.73 31.19
CA ARG A 33 14.54 0.26 30.24
C ARG A 33 15.66 0.86 29.40
N ALA A 34 16.78 1.22 30.03
CA ALA A 34 17.95 1.76 29.34
C ALA A 34 18.68 0.69 28.52
N ALA A 35 18.65 -0.59 28.93
CA ALA A 35 19.20 -1.69 28.15
C ALA A 35 18.38 -1.94 26.86
N GLU A 36 17.06 -1.97 26.96
CA GLU A 36 16.18 -2.18 25.78
C GLU A 36 16.16 -0.97 24.84
N LEU A 37 16.21 0.27 25.35
CA LEU A 37 16.36 1.45 24.50
C LEU A 37 17.68 1.43 23.71
N ARG A 38 18.77 0.98 24.35
CA ARG A 38 20.04 0.75 23.66
C ARG A 38 19.94 -0.36 22.61
N SER A 39 19.18 -1.43 22.86
CA SER A 39 18.90 -2.47 21.86
C SER A 39 18.15 -1.90 20.65
N LEU A 40 16.99 -1.28 20.87
CA LEU A 40 16.17 -0.71 19.80
C LEU A 40 16.90 0.40 19.03
N GLY A 41 17.69 1.21 19.75
CA GLY A 41 18.50 2.26 19.16
C GLY A 41 19.71 1.76 18.38
N ALA A 42 20.32 0.65 18.82
CA ALA A 42 21.38 -0.02 18.08
C ALA A 42 20.83 -0.75 16.84
N GLU A 43 19.60 -1.26 16.91
CA GLU A 43 18.90 -1.90 15.80
C GLU A 43 18.52 -0.91 14.69
N ASP A 44 18.10 0.32 15.03
CA ASP A 44 17.75 1.35 14.04
C ASP A 44 18.33 2.73 14.41
N PRO A 45 19.66 2.94 14.21
CA PRO A 45 20.32 4.20 14.51
C PRO A 45 19.80 5.36 13.63
N ALA A 46 19.28 5.06 12.45
CA ALA A 46 18.68 6.05 11.55
C ALA A 46 17.34 6.56 12.11
N ALA A 47 16.50 5.69 12.68
CA ALA A 47 15.27 6.09 13.34
C ALA A 47 15.53 6.98 14.55
N LEU A 48 16.56 6.68 15.35
CA LEU A 48 16.96 7.55 16.46
C LEU A 48 17.38 8.95 15.97
N GLN A 49 18.16 9.02 14.90
CA GLN A 49 18.57 10.28 14.31
C GLN A 49 17.36 11.08 13.79
N ALA A 50 16.43 10.42 13.11
CA ALA A 50 15.20 11.05 12.64
C ALA A 50 14.34 11.60 13.79
N ILE A 51 14.24 10.87 14.92
CA ILE A 51 13.54 11.37 16.12
C ILE A 51 14.19 12.65 16.64
N ARG A 52 15.53 12.69 16.72
CA ARG A 52 16.27 13.88 17.18
C ARG A 52 16.04 15.08 16.29
N GLU A 53 16.01 14.87 14.98
CA GLU A 53 15.77 15.93 14.00
C GLU A 53 14.33 16.46 14.05
N VAL A 54 13.33 15.55 14.07
CA VAL A 54 11.91 15.93 14.11
C VAL A 54 11.55 16.67 15.39
N PHE A 55 12.12 16.27 16.52
CA PHE A 55 11.83 16.86 17.83
C PHE A 55 12.94 17.80 18.32
N ALA A 56 13.78 18.29 17.42
CA ALA A 56 14.82 19.25 17.74
C ALA A 56 14.23 20.50 18.42
N GLY A 57 14.87 20.96 19.50
CA GLY A 57 14.38 22.09 20.30
C GLY A 57 13.28 21.74 21.32
N THR A 58 12.95 20.46 21.49
CA THR A 58 12.09 19.97 22.57
C THR A 58 12.88 19.11 23.57
N SER A 59 12.30 18.80 24.73
CA SER A 59 12.90 17.86 25.70
C SER A 59 12.68 16.39 25.35
N LEU A 60 11.96 16.09 24.26
CA LEU A 60 11.63 14.71 23.89
C LEU A 60 12.85 13.85 23.57
N PRO A 61 13.87 14.32 22.83
CA PRO A 61 15.05 13.50 22.52
C PRO A 61 15.83 13.01 23.74
N ASP A 62 15.72 13.73 24.86
CA ASP A 62 16.38 13.38 26.12
C ASP A 62 15.49 12.52 27.03
N ASP A 63 14.19 12.45 26.74
CA ASP A 63 13.22 11.62 27.46
C ASP A 63 13.22 10.19 26.92
N GLN A 64 13.98 9.32 27.59
CA GLN A 64 14.18 7.92 27.21
C GLN A 64 12.87 7.13 27.04
N GLU A 65 11.86 7.41 27.88
CA GLU A 65 10.58 6.70 27.82
C GLU A 65 9.79 7.12 26.58
N LYS A 66 9.77 8.42 26.26
CA LYS A 66 9.12 8.92 25.03
C LYS A 66 9.81 8.40 23.77
N VAL A 67 11.14 8.44 23.71
CA VAL A 67 11.91 7.94 22.56
C VAL A 67 11.62 6.44 22.34
N ARG A 68 11.66 5.63 23.40
CA ARG A 68 11.34 4.21 23.34
C ARG A 68 9.93 3.97 22.81
N ARG A 69 8.94 4.71 23.31
CA ARG A 69 7.55 4.59 22.88
C ARG A 69 7.39 4.90 21.39
N ILE A 70 8.07 5.92 20.88
CA ILE A 70 8.06 6.24 19.45
C ILE A 70 8.71 5.13 18.62
N LEU A 71 9.88 4.63 19.02
CA LEU A 71 10.56 3.54 18.30
C LEU A 71 9.68 2.29 18.22
N ARG A 72 9.09 1.86 19.35
CA ARG A 72 8.18 0.71 19.38
C ARG A 72 6.97 0.93 18.47
N THR A 73 6.31 2.08 18.60
CA THR A 73 5.13 2.42 17.78
C THR A 73 5.49 2.45 16.30
N ARG A 74 6.67 2.97 15.93
CA ARG A 74 7.16 2.98 14.55
C ARG A 74 7.34 1.56 14.01
N SER A 75 7.97 0.67 14.76
CA SER A 75 8.15 -0.73 14.34
C SER A 75 6.82 -1.46 14.18
N GLU A 76 5.87 -1.21 15.08
CA GLU A 76 4.50 -1.73 14.97
C GLU A 76 3.82 -1.24 13.70
N ILE A 77 3.86 0.08 13.43
CA ILE A 77 3.29 0.65 12.21
C ILE A 77 3.96 0.03 10.97
N GLN A 78 5.29 -0.10 10.93
CA GLN A 78 5.99 -0.68 9.79
C GLN A 78 5.55 -2.11 9.49
N ARG A 79 5.30 -2.92 10.52
CA ARG A 79 4.77 -4.27 10.37
C ARG A 79 3.36 -4.25 9.75
N GLU A 80 2.44 -3.46 10.31
CA GLU A 80 1.07 -3.36 9.80
C GLU A 80 1.02 -2.86 8.34
N TRP A 81 1.95 -1.97 7.96
CA TRP A 81 2.10 -1.54 6.56
C TRP A 81 2.57 -2.67 5.65
N GLY A 82 3.46 -3.55 6.13
CA GLY A 82 3.86 -4.77 5.43
C GLY A 82 2.70 -5.75 5.27
N ASP A 83 1.92 -5.96 6.33
CA ASP A 83 0.76 -6.85 6.29
C ASP A 83 -0.33 -6.34 5.35
N ALA A 84 -0.57 -5.02 5.31
CA ALA A 84 -1.47 -4.39 4.35
C ALA A 84 -1.00 -4.59 2.91
N ARG A 85 0.30 -4.44 2.64
CA ARG A 85 0.93 -4.71 1.34
C ARG A 85 0.65 -6.13 0.89
N ASP A 86 0.99 -7.09 1.75
CA ASP A 86 0.91 -8.51 1.43
C ASP A 86 -0.55 -8.93 1.22
N SER A 87 -1.47 -8.36 2.01
CA SER A 87 -2.92 -8.56 1.86
C SER A 87 -3.44 -8.10 0.51
N PHE A 88 -3.16 -6.87 0.09
CA PHE A 88 -3.69 -6.39 -1.19
C PHE A 88 -3.04 -7.08 -2.40
N LEU A 89 -1.78 -7.51 -2.27
CA LEU A 89 -1.11 -8.33 -3.31
C LEU A 89 -1.75 -9.71 -3.42
N ALA A 90 -2.07 -10.36 -2.30
CA ALA A 90 -2.77 -11.62 -2.28
C ALA A 90 -4.16 -11.51 -2.95
N ILE A 91 -4.91 -10.45 -2.65
CA ILE A 91 -6.19 -10.18 -3.32
C ILE A 91 -5.99 -10.00 -4.83
N GLY A 92 -5.02 -9.19 -5.24
CA GLY A 92 -4.71 -8.98 -6.65
C GLY A 92 -4.37 -10.27 -7.40
N ARG A 93 -3.58 -11.16 -6.78
CA ARG A 93 -3.23 -12.48 -7.33
C ARG A 93 -4.44 -13.40 -7.43
N ALA A 94 -5.28 -13.47 -6.40
CA ALA A 94 -6.51 -14.25 -6.42
C ALA A 94 -7.45 -13.80 -7.55
N LEU A 95 -7.57 -12.49 -7.77
CA LEU A 95 -8.36 -11.93 -8.87
C LEU A 95 -7.78 -12.28 -10.26
N ILE A 96 -6.45 -12.36 -10.41
CA ILE A 96 -5.80 -12.80 -11.65
C ILE A 96 -6.08 -14.28 -11.89
N SER A 97 -5.96 -15.13 -10.86
CA SER A 97 -6.26 -16.56 -10.98
C SER A 97 -7.71 -16.78 -11.37
N LEU A 98 -8.65 -16.09 -10.73
CA LEU A 98 -10.07 -16.14 -11.08
C LEU A 98 -10.32 -15.67 -12.52
N GLU A 99 -9.69 -14.58 -12.97
CA GLU A 99 -9.81 -14.11 -14.36
C GLU A 99 -9.35 -15.16 -15.38
N ALA A 100 -8.35 -15.97 -15.06
CA ALA A 100 -7.83 -17.01 -15.94
C ALA A 100 -8.77 -18.23 -16.09
N GLU A 101 -9.64 -18.47 -15.11
CA GLU A 101 -10.60 -19.58 -15.11
C GLU A 101 -11.92 -19.23 -15.80
N LEU A 102 -12.26 -17.95 -15.90
CA LEU A 102 -13.53 -17.48 -16.45
C LEU A 102 -13.47 -17.26 -17.97
N THR A 103 -14.57 -17.58 -18.65
CA THR A 103 -14.77 -17.13 -20.03
C THR A 103 -14.90 -15.60 -20.09
N LYS A 104 -14.70 -15.01 -21.28
CA LYS A 104 -14.87 -13.56 -21.49
C LYS A 104 -16.25 -13.05 -21.04
N GLY A 105 -17.31 -13.83 -21.29
CA GLY A 105 -18.67 -13.46 -20.92
C GLY A 105 -18.91 -13.51 -19.41
N GLU A 106 -18.39 -14.54 -18.73
CA GLU A 106 -18.47 -14.66 -17.27
C GLU A 106 -17.66 -13.57 -16.57
N PHE A 107 -16.46 -13.29 -17.07
CA PHE A 107 -15.63 -12.21 -16.54
C PHE A 107 -16.31 -10.84 -16.69
N ALA A 108 -16.99 -10.56 -17.81
CA ALA A 108 -17.77 -9.33 -17.97
C ALA A 108 -18.91 -9.22 -16.93
N ARG A 109 -19.63 -10.34 -16.67
CA ARG A 109 -20.66 -10.39 -15.62
C ARG A 109 -20.06 -10.18 -14.23
N LEU A 110 -18.90 -10.78 -13.94
CA LEU A 110 -18.18 -10.58 -12.69
C LEU A 110 -17.83 -9.09 -12.48
N ARG A 111 -17.33 -8.41 -13.51
CA ARG A 111 -17.04 -6.97 -13.43
C ARG A 111 -18.29 -6.14 -13.10
N HIS A 112 -19.42 -6.41 -13.74
CA HIS A 112 -20.68 -5.72 -13.44
C HIS A 112 -21.23 -6.06 -12.04
N GLY A 113 -20.99 -7.26 -11.53
CA GLY A 113 -21.46 -7.72 -10.21
C GLY A 113 -20.45 -7.59 -9.07
N THR A 114 -19.28 -6.96 -9.29
CA THR A 114 -18.14 -7.02 -8.36
C THR A 114 -18.51 -6.55 -6.95
N GLU A 115 -19.21 -5.43 -6.82
CA GLU A 115 -19.60 -4.86 -5.51
C GLU A 115 -20.60 -5.71 -4.73
N ARG A 116 -21.26 -6.68 -5.39
CA ARG A 116 -22.19 -7.62 -4.76
C ARG A 116 -21.47 -8.85 -4.20
N LEU A 117 -20.28 -9.16 -4.69
CA LEU A 117 -19.51 -10.35 -4.35
C LEU A 117 -18.28 -10.04 -3.48
N PHE A 118 -17.75 -8.83 -3.59
CA PHE A 118 -16.51 -8.43 -2.93
C PHE A 118 -16.67 -7.08 -2.22
N PRO A 119 -15.87 -6.81 -1.17
CA PRO A 119 -15.94 -5.56 -0.39
C PRO A 119 -15.22 -4.39 -1.08
N PHE A 120 -15.30 -4.31 -2.41
CA PHE A 120 -14.65 -3.27 -3.21
C PHE A 120 -15.30 -3.16 -4.60
N SER A 121 -15.03 -2.05 -5.29
CA SER A 121 -15.52 -1.80 -6.65
C SER A 121 -14.68 -2.50 -7.73
N ASP A 122 -15.23 -2.61 -8.94
CA ASP A 122 -14.51 -3.11 -10.13
C ASP A 122 -13.25 -2.28 -10.46
N ALA A 123 -13.30 -0.97 -10.18
CA ALA A 123 -12.15 -0.09 -10.30
C ALA A 123 -11.02 -0.52 -9.36
N THR A 124 -11.33 -0.75 -8.08
CA THR A 124 -10.35 -1.26 -7.11
C THR A 124 -9.84 -2.65 -7.51
N ALA A 125 -10.72 -3.56 -7.93
CA ALA A 125 -10.34 -4.90 -8.40
C ALA A 125 -9.35 -4.83 -9.59
N THR A 126 -9.53 -3.86 -10.48
CA THR A 126 -8.62 -3.61 -11.60
C THR A 126 -7.26 -3.11 -11.13
N GLN A 127 -7.24 -2.15 -10.18
CA GLN A 127 -5.99 -1.64 -9.61
C GLN A 127 -5.20 -2.74 -8.92
N LEU A 128 -5.86 -3.57 -8.10
CA LEU A 128 -5.21 -4.67 -7.37
C LEU A 128 -4.56 -5.69 -8.30
N ARG A 129 -5.24 -6.10 -9.38
CA ARG A 129 -4.64 -6.96 -10.40
C ARG A 129 -3.46 -6.32 -11.10
N GLN A 130 -3.55 -5.03 -11.43
CA GLN A 130 -2.46 -4.32 -12.08
C GLN A 130 -1.22 -4.22 -11.19
N ILE A 131 -1.40 -3.99 -9.88
CA ILE A 131 -0.31 -4.00 -8.91
C ILE A 131 0.31 -5.39 -8.82
N ALA A 132 -0.50 -6.45 -8.67
CA ALA A 132 0.00 -7.82 -8.61
C ALA A 132 0.80 -8.19 -9.87
N ARG A 133 0.29 -7.89 -11.07
CA ARG A 133 1.04 -8.08 -12.34
C ARG A 133 2.36 -7.31 -12.36
N ALA A 134 2.37 -6.07 -11.88
CA ALA A 134 3.59 -5.26 -11.84
C ALA A 134 4.64 -5.82 -10.87
N VAL A 135 4.20 -6.38 -9.74
CA VAL A 135 5.10 -7.00 -8.75
C VAL A 135 5.60 -8.35 -9.25
N ASP A 136 4.70 -9.24 -9.66
CA ASP A 136 5.04 -10.60 -10.10
C ASP A 136 5.84 -10.57 -11.41
N GLY A 137 5.62 -9.57 -12.27
CA GLY A 137 6.43 -9.31 -13.46
C GLY A 137 7.75 -8.56 -13.21
N GLY A 138 8.10 -8.27 -11.96
CA GLY A 138 9.36 -7.64 -11.58
C GLY A 138 9.48 -6.14 -11.91
N ARG A 139 8.42 -5.50 -12.39
CA ARG A 139 8.39 -4.03 -12.61
C ARG A 139 8.60 -3.29 -11.29
N ILE A 140 7.92 -3.75 -10.24
CA ILE A 140 8.02 -3.26 -8.87
C ILE A 140 8.58 -4.40 -8.00
N PRO A 141 9.77 -4.26 -7.39
CA PRO A 141 10.25 -5.27 -6.44
C PRO A 141 9.25 -5.42 -5.28
N ALA A 142 8.91 -6.65 -4.89
CA ALA A 142 7.93 -6.90 -3.82
C ALA A 142 8.30 -6.19 -2.51
N THR A 143 9.59 -6.20 -2.16
CA THR A 143 10.13 -5.53 -0.97
C THR A 143 10.07 -3.99 -1.05
N ALA A 144 9.94 -3.42 -2.25
CA ALA A 144 9.86 -1.98 -2.48
C ALA A 144 8.43 -1.51 -2.79
N CYS A 145 7.45 -2.42 -2.83
CA CYS A 145 6.06 -2.09 -3.08
C CYS A 145 5.48 -1.32 -1.87
N PRO A 146 4.85 -0.15 -2.07
CA PRO A 146 4.30 0.64 -0.97
C PRO A 146 3.11 -0.05 -0.27
N GLY A 147 2.96 0.13 1.04
CA GLY A 147 1.82 -0.44 1.79
C GLY A 147 0.46 0.20 1.49
N SER A 148 0.42 1.30 0.74
CA SER A 148 -0.82 1.85 0.18
C SER A 148 -1.02 1.38 -1.26
N TYR A 149 -2.09 0.61 -1.50
CA TYR A 149 -2.45 0.17 -2.86
C TYR A 149 -2.61 1.35 -3.82
N GLY A 150 -3.11 2.49 -3.35
CA GLY A 150 -3.30 3.69 -4.17
C GLY A 150 -1.98 4.27 -4.67
N THR A 151 -0.93 4.27 -3.83
CA THR A 151 0.42 4.68 -4.24
C THR A 151 1.06 3.63 -5.15
N ALA A 152 0.97 2.34 -4.78
CA ALA A 152 1.48 1.24 -5.59
C ALA A 152 0.88 1.28 -7.01
N TYR A 153 -0.43 1.53 -7.11
CA TYR A 153 -1.11 1.70 -8.39
C TYR A 153 -0.53 2.84 -9.22
N GLN A 154 -0.24 4.00 -8.63
CA GLN A 154 0.39 5.11 -9.37
C GLN A 154 1.76 4.73 -9.95
N ILE A 155 2.54 3.89 -9.27
CA ILE A 155 3.82 3.39 -9.79
C ILE A 155 3.58 2.51 -11.03
N THR A 156 2.51 1.70 -11.04
CA THR A 156 2.17 0.88 -12.22
C THR A 156 1.83 1.70 -13.46
N LEU A 157 1.47 2.98 -13.28
CA LEU A 157 1.11 3.90 -14.37
C LEU A 157 2.32 4.68 -14.92
N LEU A 158 3.49 4.55 -14.32
CA LEU A 158 4.70 5.20 -14.82
C LEU A 158 5.09 4.57 -16.15
N SER A 159 5.41 5.41 -17.13
CA SER A 159 6.11 5.00 -18.36
C SER A 159 7.51 4.44 -18.04
N GLU A 160 8.16 3.76 -18.99
CA GLU A 160 9.55 3.31 -18.79
C GLU A 160 10.54 4.45 -18.47
N PRO A 161 10.52 5.60 -19.18
CA PRO A 161 11.37 6.73 -18.83
C PRO A 161 11.15 7.21 -17.40
N GLN A 162 9.87 7.38 -17.00
CA GLN A 162 9.53 7.79 -15.64
C GLN A 162 9.96 6.76 -14.60
N LEU A 163 9.81 5.47 -14.89
CA LEU A 163 10.19 4.41 -13.97
C LEU A 163 11.72 4.34 -13.79
N ARG A 164 12.51 4.58 -14.84
CA ARG A 164 13.98 4.72 -14.71
C ARG A 164 14.35 5.88 -13.80
N VAL A 165 13.79 7.07 -14.05
CA VAL A 165 14.05 8.25 -13.20
C VAL A 165 13.56 8.01 -11.77
N ALA A 166 12.43 7.32 -11.58
CA ALA A 166 11.96 6.93 -10.25
C ALA A 166 13.00 6.07 -9.51
N ARG A 167 13.60 5.09 -10.17
CA ARG A 167 14.64 4.23 -9.59
C ARG A 167 15.91 5.03 -9.28
N GLU A 168 16.36 5.87 -10.21
CA GLU A 168 17.53 6.74 -10.03
C GLU A 168 17.37 7.69 -8.83
N ARG A 169 16.16 8.21 -8.63
CA ARG A 169 15.82 9.09 -7.50
C ARG A 169 15.44 8.35 -6.22
N GLY A 170 15.52 7.01 -6.19
CA GLY A 170 15.13 6.21 -5.04
C GLY A 170 13.64 6.29 -4.67
N LEU A 171 12.76 6.60 -5.63
CA LEU A 171 11.30 6.70 -5.43
C LEU A 171 10.57 5.35 -5.50
N ILE A 172 11.27 4.25 -5.75
CA ILE A 172 10.72 2.89 -5.67
C ILE A 172 11.13 2.28 -4.34
N ARG A 173 10.35 2.57 -3.30
CA ARG A 173 10.60 2.15 -1.90
C ARG A 173 9.28 2.08 -1.10
N PRO A 174 9.23 1.34 0.03
CA PRO A 174 7.99 1.09 0.77
C PRO A 174 7.30 2.33 1.33
N ASP A 175 8.07 3.34 1.70
CA ASP A 175 7.65 4.59 2.35
C ASP A 175 7.36 5.73 1.35
N VAL A 176 7.48 5.48 0.04
CA VAL A 176 7.21 6.52 -0.96
C VAL A 176 5.75 6.97 -0.87
N THR A 177 5.56 8.28 -0.96
CA THR A 177 4.25 8.90 -0.93
C THR A 177 3.66 9.03 -2.32
N ARG A 178 2.32 9.05 -2.40
CA ARG A 178 1.61 9.38 -3.64
C ARG A 178 2.02 10.75 -4.19
N ARG A 179 2.32 11.72 -3.31
CA ARG A 179 2.73 13.07 -3.70
C ARG A 179 4.05 13.04 -4.48
N GLU A 180 5.05 12.30 -4.02
CA GLU A 180 6.34 12.18 -4.69
C GLU A 180 6.20 11.56 -6.09
N ILE A 181 5.40 10.49 -6.22
CA ILE A 181 5.15 9.85 -7.51
C ILE A 181 4.41 10.81 -8.47
N MET A 182 3.42 11.56 -7.96
CA MET A 182 2.71 12.55 -8.77
C MET A 182 3.59 13.71 -9.19
N GLN A 183 4.52 14.14 -8.34
CA GLN A 183 5.50 15.16 -8.66
C GLN A 183 6.44 14.70 -9.78
N LEU A 184 6.99 13.48 -9.66
CA LEU A 184 7.81 12.89 -10.71
C LEU A 184 7.08 12.87 -12.07
N ARG A 185 5.80 12.49 -12.10
CA ARG A 185 5.00 12.45 -13.34
C ARG A 185 4.82 13.81 -14.00
N ARG A 186 4.84 14.90 -13.22
CA ARG A 186 4.77 16.27 -13.75
C ARG A 186 6.11 16.73 -14.28
N GLU A 187 7.19 16.36 -13.60
CA GLU A 187 8.55 16.77 -13.96
C GLU A 187 9.11 15.98 -15.15
N VAL A 188 8.73 14.71 -15.28
CA VAL A 188 9.23 13.80 -16.30
C VAL A 188 8.09 13.47 -17.28
N PRO A 189 8.12 14.00 -18.50
CA PRO A 189 7.16 13.65 -19.55
C PRO A 189 7.17 12.15 -19.84
N ALA A 190 6.00 11.59 -20.18
CA ALA A 190 5.83 10.14 -20.39
C ALA A 190 6.66 9.58 -21.56
N ASP A 191 7.04 10.42 -22.53
CA ASP A 191 7.73 9.98 -23.75
C ASP A 191 9.25 10.16 -23.69
N GLY A 192 9.81 10.60 -22.56
CA GLY A 192 11.25 10.85 -22.42
C GLY A 192 11.80 11.99 -23.30
N ALA A 193 10.93 12.70 -24.03
CA ALA A 193 11.29 13.92 -24.73
C ALA A 193 11.40 15.08 -23.72
N GLU A 194 12.48 15.84 -23.83
CA GLU A 194 12.69 17.09 -23.11
C GLU A 194 11.49 18.00 -23.32
N ALA A 195 10.96 18.60 -22.24
CA ALA A 195 9.79 19.48 -22.34
C ALA A 195 10.11 20.61 -23.33
N PRO A 196 9.33 20.79 -24.43
CA PRO A 196 9.60 21.89 -25.35
C PRO A 196 9.42 23.21 -24.60
N PRO A 197 10.22 24.24 -24.89
CA PRO A 197 10.10 25.55 -24.26
C PRO A 197 8.67 26.09 -24.43
N PRO A 198 8.14 26.85 -23.46
CA PRO A 198 6.76 27.32 -23.49
C PRO A 198 6.51 28.14 -24.77
N GLY A 199 5.58 27.65 -25.60
CA GLY A 199 5.14 28.35 -26.82
C GLY A 199 5.32 27.60 -28.14
N ARG A 200 5.99 26.44 -28.19
CA ARG A 200 6.07 25.64 -29.43
C ARG A 200 5.18 24.39 -29.34
N LEU A 201 3.93 24.54 -29.79
CA LEU A 201 2.99 23.43 -29.96
C LEU A 201 3.62 22.38 -30.89
N ASP A 202 3.88 21.19 -30.36
CA ASP A 202 4.33 20.04 -31.13
C ASP A 202 3.19 19.57 -32.04
N ARG A 203 3.20 20.11 -33.26
CA ARG A 203 2.16 19.85 -34.28
C ARG A 203 2.12 18.40 -34.73
N THR A 204 3.17 17.61 -34.52
CA THR A 204 3.18 16.20 -34.91
C THR A 204 2.46 15.38 -33.85
N ARG A 205 2.81 15.58 -32.58
CA ARG A 205 2.13 14.98 -31.44
C ARG A 205 0.64 15.33 -31.37
N LEU A 206 0.29 16.59 -31.61
CA LEU A 206 -1.12 17.02 -31.65
C LEU A 206 -1.91 16.37 -32.79
N ARG A 207 -1.26 16.05 -33.92
CA ARG A 207 -1.92 15.35 -35.03
C ARG A 207 -2.16 13.87 -34.70
N GLU A 208 -1.18 13.21 -34.09
CA GLU A 208 -1.32 11.82 -33.63
C GLU A 208 -2.38 11.68 -32.54
N GLU A 209 -2.37 12.60 -31.57
CA GLU A 209 -3.40 12.66 -30.54
C GLU A 209 -4.79 12.92 -31.14
N ARG A 210 -4.91 13.85 -32.08
CA ARG A 210 -6.17 14.10 -32.80
C ARG A 210 -6.63 12.87 -33.59
N ALA A 211 -5.73 12.13 -34.22
CA ALA A 211 -6.06 10.90 -34.95
C ALA A 211 -6.59 9.83 -33.99
N ARG A 212 -5.88 9.58 -32.89
CA ARG A 212 -6.28 8.62 -31.84
C ARG A 212 -7.63 8.98 -31.21
N LEU A 213 -7.84 10.26 -30.90
CA LEU A 213 -9.13 10.75 -30.39
C LEU A 213 -10.25 10.62 -31.43
N GLY A 214 -9.93 10.80 -32.71
CA GLY A 214 -10.86 10.57 -33.82
C GLY A 214 -11.31 9.12 -33.92
N GLU A 215 -10.37 8.17 -33.86
CA GLU A 215 -10.66 6.73 -33.84
C GLU A 215 -11.52 6.34 -32.63
N ARG A 216 -11.18 6.88 -31.46
CA ARG A 216 -11.96 6.63 -30.25
C ARG A 216 -13.36 7.22 -30.34
N ARG A 217 -13.51 8.40 -30.93
CA ARG A 217 -14.82 9.01 -31.19
C ARG A 217 -15.65 8.17 -32.15
N ALA A 218 -15.05 7.61 -33.20
CA ALA A 218 -15.74 6.74 -34.14
C ALA A 218 -16.25 5.46 -33.46
N ARG A 219 -15.39 4.79 -32.68
CA ARG A 219 -15.80 3.61 -31.91
C ARG A 219 -16.93 3.90 -30.93
N LEU A 220 -16.83 5.00 -30.18
CA LEU A 220 -17.90 5.40 -29.24
C LEU A 220 -19.21 5.75 -29.97
N ALA A 221 -19.14 6.31 -31.18
CA ALA A 221 -20.34 6.57 -31.98
C ALA A 221 -21.00 5.27 -32.48
N GLU A 222 -20.22 4.26 -32.86
CA GLU A 222 -20.76 2.94 -33.21
C GLU A 222 -21.41 2.25 -32.00
N GLU A 223 -20.77 2.32 -30.84
CA GLU A 223 -21.33 1.81 -29.58
C GLU A 223 -22.63 2.53 -29.21
N LEU A 224 -22.66 3.86 -29.31
CA LEU A 224 -23.85 4.66 -29.07
C LEU A 224 -25.00 4.27 -30.02
N ALA A 225 -24.72 4.15 -31.32
CA ALA A 225 -25.72 3.72 -32.30
C ALA A 225 -26.26 2.31 -32.03
N ALA A 226 -25.42 1.40 -31.52
CA ALA A 226 -25.87 0.07 -31.11
C ALA A 226 -26.81 0.14 -29.89
N VAL A 227 -26.49 0.99 -28.91
CA VAL A 227 -27.33 1.23 -27.73
C VAL A 227 -28.66 1.85 -28.14
N GLU A 228 -28.65 2.89 -28.98
CA GLU A 228 -29.86 3.55 -29.48
C GLU A 228 -30.77 2.58 -30.25
N ARG A 229 -30.21 1.74 -31.13
CA ARG A 229 -30.98 0.67 -31.79
C ARG A 229 -31.62 -0.28 -30.78
N ARG A 230 -30.91 -0.62 -29.71
CA ARG A 230 -31.45 -1.53 -28.68
C ARG A 230 -32.56 -0.87 -27.88
N ILE A 231 -32.44 0.43 -27.58
CA ILE A 231 -33.50 1.21 -26.94
C ILE A 231 -34.73 1.22 -27.84
N ALA A 232 -34.59 1.55 -29.13
CA ALA A 232 -35.71 1.57 -30.07
C ALA A 232 -36.43 0.21 -30.18
N GLN A 233 -35.69 -0.91 -30.21
CA GLN A 233 -36.29 -2.25 -30.17
C GLN A 233 -37.06 -2.51 -28.87
N ILE A 234 -36.54 -2.05 -27.74
CA ILE A 234 -37.22 -2.18 -26.45
C ILE A 234 -38.49 -1.32 -26.46
N ASP A 235 -38.43 -0.09 -26.95
CA ASP A 235 -39.58 0.80 -27.05
C ASP A 235 -40.67 0.22 -27.95
N GLU A 236 -40.30 -0.41 -29.07
CA GLU A 236 -41.24 -1.12 -29.96
C GLU A 236 -41.91 -2.31 -29.23
N LEU A 237 -41.14 -3.10 -28.48
CA LEU A 237 -41.66 -4.22 -27.69
C LEU A 237 -42.53 -3.78 -26.50
N LEU A 238 -42.29 -2.56 -25.99
CA LEU A 238 -43.05 -1.96 -24.90
C LEU A 238 -44.22 -1.10 -25.41
N SER A 239 -44.34 -0.88 -26.72
CA SER A 239 -45.45 -0.15 -27.29
C SER A 239 -46.74 -0.96 -27.08
N PRO A 240 -47.78 -0.39 -26.44
CA PRO A 240 -49.04 -1.09 -26.25
C PRO A 240 -49.65 -1.39 -27.62
N VAL A 241 -49.98 -2.66 -27.87
CA VAL A 241 -50.82 -3.06 -29.00
C VAL A 241 -52.18 -2.39 -28.79
N ILE A 242 -52.45 -1.31 -29.52
CA ILE A 242 -53.79 -0.76 -29.62
C ILE A 242 -54.57 -1.70 -30.56
N GLU A 243 -55.24 -2.69 -29.98
CA GLU A 243 -56.35 -3.38 -30.65
C GLU A 243 -57.52 -2.40 -30.75
N GLY A 244 -57.69 -1.83 -31.94
CA GLY A 244 -58.92 -1.19 -32.42
C GLY A 244 -58.86 -1.23 -33.95
N GLU A 245 -59.87 -1.61 -34.71
CA GLU A 245 -61.31 -1.68 -34.49
C GLU A 245 -61.92 -2.68 -35.48
N ALA A 246 -63.10 -3.20 -35.17
CA ALA A 246 -64.08 -3.50 -36.21
C ALA A 246 -65.47 -3.11 -35.69
N GLU A 247 -65.79 -1.82 -35.78
CA GLU A 247 -67.15 -1.39 -36.04
C GLU A 247 -67.57 -2.01 -37.38
N THR A 248 -68.54 -2.93 -37.35
CA THR A 248 -69.43 -3.16 -38.49
C THR A 248 -70.78 -2.56 -38.16
N VAL A 249 -71.02 -1.40 -38.77
CA VAL A 249 -72.33 -0.81 -39.01
C VAL A 249 -73.21 -1.81 -39.77
N GLY A 250 -74.44 -2.03 -39.29
CA GLY A 250 -75.47 -2.85 -39.94
C GLY A 250 -76.63 -3.15 -39.00
#